data_AF-A0A4V5P9I3-F1
#
_entry.id   AF-A0A4V5P9I3-F1
#
_cell.length_a   1.000
_cell.length_b   1.000
_cell.length_c   1.000
_cell.angle_alpha   90.00
_cell.angle_beta   90.00
_cell.angle_gamma   90.00
#
_symmetry.space_group_name_H-M   'P 1'
#
loop_
_entity.id
_entity.type
_entity.pdbx_description
1 polymer ?
#
loop_
_entity_poly.entity_id
_entity_poly.type
_entity_poly.pdbx_seq_one_letter_code
_entity_poly.pdbx_strand_id
1 'polypeptide(L)'
;MLSFTSDQVQKYADAIQWMDPHLFFDIFTPIILFNVAFDMDVYLLHKLFWQILLITIPGFLINYTLILWYLASVNKLVLKNTTWLLFSAILVSSDPMLTSSSIKDLGLSRGLVNLINGESLMTSIVSLIVFTSIMDINFGLQKKVNYSLGKLVGMSGIFTIVIMGLFLNSTSFKPGVEALLLEFWSCLSFVAFLMVFTFIGLLIPAHTYLYISFSDIYYSLNICLTLVVFRLLVFLLLSPLLSRLGHGFSWRWAFIMVWSEMKGTPNINMALLLAYSEYSLGSEREKSQVKKDVVFY
;
A
#
# COMPACT_ATOMS: atom_id res chain seq x y z
N MET A 1 4.81 -31.63 3.97
CA MET A 1 4.31 -32.16 2.67
C MET A 1 2.93 -32.77 2.88
N LEU A 2 1.96 -31.95 3.31
CA LEU A 2 0.60 -32.38 3.64
C LEU A 2 -0.38 -31.29 3.16
N SER A 3 -1.40 -31.71 2.40
CA SER A 3 -2.70 -31.03 2.26
C SER A 3 -2.88 -29.84 1.29
N PHE A 4 -2.31 -29.88 0.07
CA PHE A 4 -2.77 -28.97 -1.01
C PHE A 4 -3.23 -29.67 -2.29
N THR A 5 -3.13 -31.01 -2.36
CA THR A 5 -3.56 -31.83 -3.50
C THR A 5 -4.93 -32.49 -3.31
N SER A 6 -5.67 -32.13 -2.26
CA SER A 6 -7.00 -32.68 -2.00
C SER A 6 -8.03 -31.87 -2.78
N ASP A 7 -8.89 -32.52 -3.57
CA ASP A 7 -10.00 -31.92 -4.32
C ASP A 7 -10.86 -30.99 -3.46
N GLN A 8 -10.92 -31.21 -2.14
CA GLN A 8 -11.63 -30.31 -1.23
C GLN A 8 -10.97 -28.94 -1.09
N VAL A 9 -9.64 -28.86 -1.00
CA VAL A 9 -8.90 -27.59 -0.90
C VAL A 9 -9.03 -26.78 -2.19
N GLN A 10 -9.03 -27.47 -3.34
CA GLN A 10 -9.29 -26.84 -4.63
C GLN A 10 -10.72 -26.30 -4.73
N LYS A 11 -11.72 -27.05 -4.24
CA LYS A 11 -13.11 -26.61 -4.22
C LYS A 11 -13.35 -25.38 -3.33
N TYR A 12 -12.64 -25.27 -2.20
CA TYR A 12 -12.65 -24.05 -1.38
C TYR A 12 -11.86 -22.92 -2.01
N ALA A 13 -10.74 -23.20 -2.68
CA ALA A 13 -9.98 -22.20 -3.44
C ALA A 13 -10.83 -21.61 -4.58
N ASP A 14 -11.58 -22.45 -5.31
CA ASP A 14 -12.50 -22.03 -6.37
C ASP A 14 -13.69 -21.22 -5.80
N ALA A 15 -14.20 -21.61 -4.62
CA ALA A 15 -15.26 -20.85 -3.93
C ALA A 15 -14.78 -19.48 -3.41
N ILE A 16 -13.50 -19.36 -3.02
CA ILE A 16 -12.88 -18.11 -2.61
C ILE A 16 -12.51 -17.25 -3.83
N GLN A 17 -12.15 -17.86 -4.96
CA GLN A 17 -11.95 -17.16 -6.25
C GLN A 17 -13.22 -16.46 -6.76
N TRP A 18 -14.41 -16.88 -6.31
CA TRP A 18 -15.68 -16.20 -6.62
C TRP A 18 -15.86 -14.86 -5.89
N MET A 19 -15.07 -14.59 -4.84
CA MET A 19 -15.14 -13.32 -4.12
C MET A 19 -14.25 -12.30 -4.85
N ASP A 20 -14.86 -11.26 -5.42
CA ASP A 20 -14.14 -10.23 -6.18
C ASP A 20 -13.07 -9.56 -5.29
N PRO A 21 -11.76 -9.73 -5.60
CA PRO A 21 -10.69 -9.15 -4.81
C PRO A 21 -10.81 -7.63 -4.71
N HIS A 22 -11.34 -6.97 -5.76
CA HIS A 22 -11.54 -5.53 -5.77
C HIS A 22 -12.49 -5.09 -4.65
N LEU A 23 -13.66 -5.73 -4.54
CA LEU A 23 -14.65 -5.40 -3.52
C LEU A 23 -14.13 -5.66 -2.11
N PHE A 24 -13.38 -6.74 -1.92
CA PHE A 24 -12.78 -7.06 -0.64
C PHE A 24 -11.82 -5.95 -0.18
N PHE A 25 -10.91 -5.53 -1.04
CA PHE A 25 -9.94 -4.48 -0.69
C PHE A 25 -10.59 -3.10 -0.55
N ASP A 26 -11.62 -2.80 -1.34
CA ASP A 26 -12.37 -1.55 -1.25
C ASP A 26 -13.14 -1.41 0.06
N ILE A 27 -13.51 -2.52 0.71
CA ILE A 27 -14.18 -2.52 2.01
C ILE A 27 -13.17 -2.36 3.16
N PHE A 28 -12.08 -3.13 3.16
CA PHE A 28 -11.17 -3.18 4.31
C PHE A 28 -10.13 -2.05 4.35
N THR A 29 -9.64 -1.60 3.18
CA THR A 29 -8.60 -0.55 3.12
C THR A 29 -9.07 0.77 3.76
N PRO A 30 -10.29 1.27 3.50
CA PRO A 30 -10.76 2.50 4.11
C PRO A 30 -10.96 2.39 5.62
N ILE A 31 -11.41 1.23 6.12
CA ILE A 31 -11.58 0.97 7.55
C ILE A 31 -10.22 1.08 8.27
N ILE A 32 -9.18 0.48 7.70
CA ILE A 32 -7.83 0.50 8.27
C ILE A 32 -7.27 1.93 8.26
N LEU A 33 -7.35 2.63 7.12
CA LEU A 33 -6.86 4.01 7.00
C LEU A 33 -7.62 4.97 7.92
N PHE A 34 -8.93 4.78 8.07
CA PHE A 34 -9.76 5.56 8.97
C PHE A 34 -9.33 5.40 10.43
N ASN A 35 -9.13 4.15 10.89
CA ASN A 35 -8.74 3.88 12.26
C ASN A 35 -7.39 4.53 12.59
N VAL A 36 -6.41 4.44 11.69
CA VAL A 36 -5.11 5.07 11.89
C VAL A 36 -5.21 6.60 11.89
N ALA A 37 -6.05 7.19 11.04
CA ALA A 37 -6.31 8.63 11.05
C ALA A 37 -7.00 9.09 12.34
N PHE A 38 -7.94 8.31 12.86
CA PHE A 38 -8.71 8.61 14.06
C PHE A 38 -7.83 8.54 15.34
N ASP A 39 -6.85 7.66 15.37
CA ASP A 39 -5.91 7.47 16.48
C ASP A 39 -4.79 8.54 16.57
N MET A 40 -4.63 9.40 15.56
CA MET A 40 -3.58 10.44 15.52
C MET A 40 -3.97 11.70 16.28
N ASP A 41 -3.06 12.25 17.11
CA ASP A 41 -3.29 13.56 17.76
C ASP A 41 -3.37 14.70 16.73
N VAL A 42 -4.59 15.17 16.43
CA VAL A 42 -4.85 16.20 15.39
C VAL A 42 -4.09 17.49 15.65
N TYR A 43 -3.99 17.90 16.92
CA TYR A 43 -3.29 19.14 17.30
C TYR A 43 -1.79 19.07 16.97
N LEU A 44 -1.12 17.96 17.29
CA LEU A 44 0.30 17.77 16.94
C LEU A 44 0.47 17.59 15.44
N LEU A 45 -0.45 16.88 14.77
CA LEU A 45 -0.41 16.68 13.33
C LEU A 45 -0.54 18.00 12.58
N HIS A 46 -1.42 18.91 13.02
CA HIS A 46 -1.57 20.23 12.40
C HIS A 46 -0.29 21.06 12.54
N LYS A 47 0.38 21.00 13.71
CA LYS A 47 1.67 21.67 13.94
C LYS A 47 2.79 21.09 13.05
N LEU A 48 2.76 19.79 12.79
CA LEU A 48 3.76 19.06 11.99
C LEU A 48 3.38 18.91 10.51
N PHE A 49 2.22 19.46 10.10
CA PHE A 49 1.62 19.21 8.78
C PHE A 49 2.57 19.53 7.63
N TRP A 50 3.20 20.71 7.67
CA TRP A 50 4.17 21.13 6.66
C TRP A 50 5.40 20.21 6.59
N GLN A 51 5.84 19.68 7.74
CA GLN A 51 6.96 18.75 7.79
C GLN A 51 6.57 17.39 7.21
N ILE A 52 5.39 16.85 7.54
CA ILE A 52 4.87 15.59 7.00
C ILE A 52 4.72 15.68 5.48
N LEU A 53 4.10 16.75 4.98
CA LEU A 53 3.89 16.98 3.55
C LEU A 53 5.22 17.05 2.79
N LEU A 54 6.20 17.77 3.35
CA LEU A 54 7.51 17.98 2.76
C LEU A 54 8.43 16.76 2.88
N ILE A 55 8.21 15.84 3.81
CA ILE A 55 8.86 14.53 3.78
C ILE A 55 8.18 13.66 2.72
N THR A 56 6.85 13.61 2.74
CA THR A 56 6.09 12.62 1.97
C THR A 56 6.16 12.89 0.48
N ILE A 57 5.89 14.12 0.01
CA ILE A 57 5.79 14.41 -1.43
C ILE A 57 7.14 14.23 -2.15
N PRO A 58 8.22 14.96 -1.78
CA PRO A 58 9.49 14.78 -2.46
C PRO A 58 10.14 13.45 -2.09
N GLY A 59 9.96 12.94 -0.87
CA GLY A 59 10.46 11.63 -0.46
C GLY A 59 9.86 10.52 -1.30
N PHE A 60 8.54 10.54 -1.52
CA PHE A 60 7.85 9.62 -2.41
C PHE A 60 8.38 9.73 -3.84
N LEU A 61 8.52 10.95 -4.38
CA LEU A 61 8.94 11.15 -5.78
C LEU A 61 10.38 10.66 -6.02
N ILE A 62 11.30 10.98 -5.10
CA ILE A 62 12.69 10.54 -5.21
C ILE A 62 12.79 9.01 -5.01
N ASN A 63 12.08 8.46 -4.02
CA ASN A 63 12.10 7.02 -3.78
C ASN A 63 11.49 6.25 -4.97
N TYR A 64 10.37 6.73 -5.51
CA TYR A 64 9.70 6.14 -6.68
C TYR A 64 10.60 6.12 -7.91
N THR A 65 11.30 7.22 -8.19
CA THR A 65 12.23 7.29 -9.34
C THR A 65 13.48 6.42 -9.15
N LEU A 66 14.04 6.35 -7.94
CA LEU A 66 15.16 5.46 -7.60
C LEU A 66 14.79 3.99 -7.78
N ILE A 67 13.63 3.58 -7.27
CA ILE A 67 13.14 2.20 -7.37
C ILE A 67 12.88 1.82 -8.82
N LEU A 68 12.28 2.73 -9.59
CA LEU A 68 12.04 2.50 -11.02
C LEU A 68 13.36 2.36 -11.80
N TRP A 69 14.34 3.22 -11.52
CA TRP A 69 15.67 3.13 -12.13
C TRP A 69 16.37 1.82 -11.78
N TYR A 70 16.28 1.37 -10.53
CA TYR A 70 16.82 0.09 -10.08
C TYR A 70 16.15 -1.09 -10.78
N LEU A 71 14.82 -1.11 -10.86
CA LEU A 71 14.08 -2.17 -11.55
C LEU A 71 14.44 -2.23 -13.03
N ALA A 72 14.58 -1.09 -13.70
CA ALA A 72 15.03 -1.01 -15.09
C ALA A 72 16.46 -1.53 -15.26
N SER A 73 17.35 -1.28 -14.30
CA SER A 73 18.74 -1.75 -14.31
C SER A 73 18.85 -3.26 -14.06
N VAL A 74 18.00 -3.82 -13.20
CA VAL A 74 18.05 -5.24 -12.82
C VAL A 74 17.60 -6.17 -13.95
N ASN A 75 16.87 -5.68 -14.97
CA ASN A 75 16.51 -6.23 -16.31
C ASN A 75 16.40 -7.76 -16.55
N LYS A 76 16.32 -8.60 -15.50
CA LYS A 76 16.12 -10.05 -15.58
C LYS A 76 14.64 -10.42 -15.59
N LEU A 77 13.79 -9.51 -15.14
CA LEU A 77 12.33 -9.62 -15.24
C LEU A 77 11.92 -8.94 -16.55
N VAL A 78 11.66 -9.72 -17.60
CA VAL A 78 11.14 -9.23 -18.91
C VAL A 78 9.68 -8.78 -18.73
N LEU A 79 9.47 -7.74 -17.94
CA LEU A 79 8.16 -7.16 -17.64
C LEU A 79 7.89 -6.01 -18.60
N LYS A 80 6.61 -5.78 -18.90
CA LYS A 80 6.19 -4.60 -19.67
C LYS A 80 6.49 -3.34 -18.85
N ASN A 81 6.74 -2.23 -19.54
CA ASN A 81 7.05 -0.93 -18.93
C ASN A 81 5.98 -0.48 -17.90
N THR A 82 4.73 -0.90 -18.11
CA THR A 82 3.58 -0.63 -17.23
C THR A 82 3.66 -1.40 -15.92
N THR A 83 4.13 -2.64 -15.93
CA THR A 83 4.25 -3.46 -14.72
C THR A 83 5.39 -2.96 -13.83
N TRP A 84 6.47 -2.42 -14.40
CA TRP A 84 7.52 -1.75 -13.61
C TRP A 84 7.00 -0.53 -12.85
N LEU A 85 6.21 0.33 -13.49
CA LEU A 85 5.60 1.51 -12.87
C LEU A 85 4.70 1.13 -11.68
N LEU A 86 3.90 0.08 -11.85
CA LEU A 86 3.00 -0.45 -10.81
C LEU A 86 3.78 -1.11 -9.68
N PHE A 87 4.82 -1.88 -10.00
CA PHE A 87 5.67 -2.53 -9.01
C PHE A 87 6.44 -1.51 -8.17
N SER A 88 6.97 -0.44 -8.78
CA SER A 88 7.56 0.68 -8.03
C SER A 88 6.57 1.33 -7.06
N ALA A 89 5.30 1.51 -7.46
CA ALA A 89 4.28 2.10 -6.59
C ALA A 89 4.02 1.21 -5.36
N ILE A 90 3.89 -0.11 -5.59
CA ILE A 90 3.72 -1.11 -4.53
C ILE A 90 4.91 -1.09 -3.56
N LEU A 91 6.15 -1.03 -4.07
CA LEU A 91 7.34 -1.06 -3.23
C LEU A 91 7.55 0.21 -2.40
N VAL A 92 7.10 1.37 -2.88
CA VAL A 92 7.16 2.63 -2.11
C VAL A 92 6.13 2.66 -0.99
N SER A 93 4.99 1.98 -1.16
CA SER A 93 3.91 1.95 -0.17
C SER A 93 4.39 1.48 1.21
N SER A 94 3.86 2.12 2.25
CA SER A 94 4.09 1.82 3.67
C SER A 94 2.76 1.47 4.34
N ASP A 95 2.78 0.66 5.40
CA ASP A 95 1.58 0.30 6.16
C ASP A 95 1.44 1.18 7.43
N PRO A 96 0.44 2.08 7.49
CA PRO A 96 0.30 2.99 8.63
C PRO A 96 -0.20 2.31 9.92
N MET A 97 -0.85 1.15 9.81
CA MET A 97 -1.42 0.44 10.96
C MET A 97 -0.33 -0.31 11.73
N LEU A 98 0.50 -1.09 11.00
CA LEU A 98 1.61 -1.84 11.60
C LEU A 98 2.69 -0.91 12.16
N THR A 99 2.95 0.21 11.49
CA THR A 99 3.87 1.22 12.01
C THR A 99 3.33 1.83 13.30
N SER A 100 2.04 2.22 13.34
CA SER A 100 1.45 2.82 14.53
C SER A 100 1.50 1.89 15.75
N SER A 101 1.15 0.62 15.60
CA SER A 101 1.21 -0.33 16.72
C SER A 101 2.63 -0.55 17.23
N SER A 102 3.60 -0.70 16.32
CA SER A 102 4.98 -1.02 16.70
C SER A 102 5.70 0.16 17.34
N ILE A 103 5.35 1.38 16.92
CA ILE A 103 5.99 2.61 17.41
C ILE A 103 5.44 3.01 18.79
N LYS A 104 4.17 2.71 19.06
CA LYS A 104 3.55 2.96 20.37
C LYS A 104 4.27 2.24 21.51
N ASP A 105 4.81 1.06 21.26
CA ASP A 105 5.51 0.25 22.26
C ASP A 105 6.95 0.73 22.54
N LEU A 106 7.52 1.57 21.67
CA LEU A 106 8.94 1.98 21.73
C LEU A 106 9.22 3.16 22.70
N GLY A 107 8.21 3.71 23.37
CA GLY A 107 8.37 4.81 24.33
C GLY A 107 8.91 6.12 23.71
N LEU A 108 8.68 6.33 22.40
CA LEU A 108 9.16 7.50 21.66
C LEU A 108 8.37 8.78 22.02
N SER A 109 8.97 9.94 21.75
CA SER A 109 8.28 11.22 21.98
C SER A 109 7.01 11.34 21.13
N ARG A 110 5.91 11.87 21.70
CA ARG A 110 4.61 12.01 21.01
C ARG A 110 4.70 12.73 19.66
N GLY A 111 5.60 13.72 19.53
CA GLY A 111 5.84 14.41 18.26
C GLY A 111 6.44 13.51 17.18
N LEU A 112 7.41 12.66 17.54
CA LEU A 112 8.03 11.71 16.61
C LEU A 112 7.05 10.60 16.20
N VAL A 113 6.25 10.09 17.15
CA VAL A 113 5.21 9.08 16.84
C VAL A 113 4.20 9.63 15.83
N ASN A 114 3.66 10.83 16.08
CA ASN A 114 2.71 11.45 15.17
C ASN A 114 3.33 11.84 13.81
N LEU A 115 4.62 12.19 13.78
CA LEU A 115 5.35 12.45 12.54
C LEU A 115 5.46 11.17 11.67
N ILE A 116 5.87 10.05 12.26
CA ILE A 116 6.01 8.78 11.56
C ILE A 116 4.65 8.23 11.11
N ASN A 117 3.65 8.27 12.00
CA ASN A 117 2.30 7.82 11.66
C ASN A 117 1.72 8.69 10.52
N GLY A 118 1.94 10.00 10.56
CA GLY A 118 1.50 10.91 9.49
C GLY A 118 2.21 10.65 8.15
N GLU A 119 3.52 10.41 8.17
CA GLU A 119 4.30 10.07 6.98
C GLU A 119 3.83 8.75 6.35
N SER A 120 3.71 7.69 7.15
CA SER A 120 3.26 6.37 6.68
C SER A 120 1.84 6.41 6.11
N LEU A 121 0.93 7.13 6.77
CA LEU A 121 -0.45 7.30 6.29
C LEU A 121 -0.48 8.06 4.96
N MET A 122 0.22 9.20 4.86
CA MET A 122 0.25 9.97 3.62
C MET A 122 0.93 9.20 2.48
N THR A 123 2.02 8.47 2.77
CA THR A 123 2.72 7.64 1.78
C THR A 123 1.83 6.51 1.27
N SER A 124 1.04 5.88 2.15
CA SER A 124 0.08 4.83 1.78
C SER A 124 -0.98 5.35 0.81
N ILE A 125 -1.58 6.51 1.13
CA ILE A 125 -2.60 7.15 0.29
C ILE A 125 -2.03 7.58 -1.06
N VAL A 126 -0.87 8.24 -1.07
CA VAL A 126 -0.21 8.68 -2.30
C VAL A 126 0.15 7.49 -3.19
N SER A 127 0.70 6.41 -2.61
CA SER A 127 1.00 5.19 -3.36
C SER A 127 -0.24 4.58 -3.98
N LEU A 128 -1.32 4.43 -3.22
CA LEU A 128 -2.58 3.86 -3.73
C LEU A 128 -3.16 4.71 -4.87
N ILE A 129 -3.09 6.04 -4.75
CA ILE A 129 -3.54 6.95 -5.82
C ILE A 129 -2.68 6.81 -7.07
N VAL A 130 -1.35 6.76 -6.92
CA VAL A 130 -0.44 6.58 -8.06
C VAL A 130 -0.69 5.23 -8.72
N PHE A 131 -0.86 4.17 -7.93
CA PHE A 131 -1.14 2.82 -8.42
C PHE A 131 -2.45 2.76 -9.20
N THR A 132 -3.56 3.25 -8.62
CA THR A 132 -4.87 3.30 -9.28
C THR A 132 -4.85 4.17 -10.54
N SER A 133 -4.16 5.31 -10.50
CA SER A 133 -3.99 6.19 -11.67
C SER A 133 -3.26 5.48 -12.82
N ILE A 134 -2.18 4.75 -12.52
CA ILE A 134 -1.44 3.99 -13.54
C ILE A 134 -2.31 2.85 -14.10
N MET A 135 -3.03 2.13 -13.24
CA MET A 135 -3.99 1.10 -13.67
C MET A 135 -5.07 1.68 -14.58
N ASP A 136 -5.64 2.82 -14.21
CA ASP A 136 -6.67 3.50 -14.99
C ASP A 136 -6.17 3.96 -16.36
N ILE A 137 -4.95 4.49 -16.44
CA ILE A 137 -4.33 4.85 -17.73
C ILE A 137 -4.16 3.60 -18.60
N ASN A 138 -3.71 2.48 -18.02
CA ASN A 138 -3.53 1.23 -18.75
C ASN A 138 -4.85 0.66 -19.30
N PHE A 139 -5.92 0.68 -18.50
CA PHE A 139 -7.25 0.27 -18.96
C PHE A 139 -7.87 1.27 -19.95
N GLY A 140 -7.68 2.57 -19.74
CA GLY A 140 -8.17 3.65 -20.63
C GLY A 140 -7.53 3.64 -22.02
N LEU A 141 -6.28 3.16 -22.13
CA LEU A 141 -5.64 2.92 -23.43
C LEU A 141 -6.25 1.72 -24.19
N GLN A 142 -6.87 0.75 -23.50
CA GLN A 142 -7.50 -0.43 -24.10
C GLN A 142 -8.98 -0.20 -24.44
N LYS A 143 -9.70 0.57 -23.63
CA LYS A 143 -11.13 0.85 -23.80
C LYS A 143 -11.33 2.36 -23.99
N LYS A 144 -11.75 2.76 -25.20
CA LYS A 144 -12.17 4.13 -25.56
C LYS A 144 -13.47 4.50 -24.82
N VAL A 145 -13.45 4.52 -23.50
CA VAL A 145 -14.59 4.80 -22.63
C VAL A 145 -14.43 6.21 -22.09
N ASN A 146 -15.48 7.04 -22.23
CA ASN A 146 -15.53 8.38 -21.67
C ASN A 146 -15.19 8.33 -20.18
N TYR A 147 -14.16 9.08 -19.81
CA TYR A 147 -13.66 9.27 -18.44
C TYR A 147 -14.77 9.95 -17.63
N SER A 148 -15.70 9.16 -17.09
CA SER A 148 -16.81 9.70 -16.32
C SER A 148 -16.30 10.27 -14.99
N LEU A 149 -16.84 11.44 -14.63
CA LEU A 149 -16.62 12.19 -13.39
C LEU A 149 -16.69 11.34 -12.11
N GLY A 150 -17.38 10.18 -12.15
CA GLY A 150 -17.43 9.24 -11.02
C GLY A 150 -16.08 8.61 -10.63
N LYS A 151 -15.05 8.61 -11.49
CA LYS A 151 -13.73 8.04 -11.14
C LYS A 151 -12.82 8.98 -10.34
N LEU A 152 -12.91 10.30 -10.58
CA LEU A 152 -12.28 11.32 -9.71
C LEU A 152 -12.87 11.26 -8.29
N VAL A 153 -14.13 10.86 -8.16
CA VAL A 153 -14.80 10.64 -6.88
C VAL A 153 -14.20 9.44 -6.12
N GLY A 154 -13.72 8.40 -6.82
CA GLY A 154 -13.02 7.26 -6.20
C GLY A 154 -11.69 7.66 -5.54
N MET A 155 -10.85 8.42 -6.25
CA MET A 155 -9.62 9.02 -5.68
C MET A 155 -9.92 9.99 -4.53
N SER A 156 -11.05 10.70 -4.59
CA SER A 156 -11.48 11.59 -3.50
C SER A 156 -11.98 10.82 -2.27
N GLY A 157 -12.47 9.59 -2.42
CA GLY A 157 -13.11 8.84 -1.34
C GLY A 157 -12.16 8.49 -0.21
N ILE A 158 -10.97 7.98 -0.53
CA ILE A 158 -9.96 7.58 0.48
C ILE A 158 -9.46 8.80 1.25
N PHE A 159 -9.17 9.90 0.55
CA PHE A 159 -8.83 11.17 1.20
C PHE A 159 -9.97 11.68 2.09
N THR A 160 -11.22 11.60 1.63
CA THR A 160 -12.39 12.07 2.38
C THR A 160 -12.54 11.30 3.69
N ILE A 161 -12.36 9.97 3.65
CA ILE A 161 -12.49 9.11 4.83
C ILE A 161 -11.39 9.42 5.86
N VAL A 162 -10.16 9.67 5.39
CA VAL A 162 -9.03 10.05 6.25
C VAL A 162 -9.26 11.43 6.88
N ILE A 163 -9.70 12.41 6.09
CA ILE A 163 -10.03 13.75 6.59
C ILE A 163 -11.17 13.66 7.61
N MET A 164 -12.17 12.81 7.36
CA MET A 164 -13.25 12.56 8.30
C MET A 164 -12.75 11.92 9.61
N GLY A 165 -11.83 10.95 9.53
CA GLY A 165 -11.20 10.34 10.71
C GLY A 165 -10.43 11.35 11.55
N LEU A 166 -9.61 12.20 10.90
CA LEU A 166 -8.92 13.30 11.58
C LEU A 166 -9.90 14.31 12.19
N PHE A 167 -10.98 14.65 11.47
CA PHE A 167 -11.97 15.60 11.98
C PHE A 167 -12.73 15.05 13.19
N LEU A 168 -13.12 13.77 13.15
CA LEU A 168 -13.77 13.07 14.27
C LEU A 168 -12.89 13.02 15.52
N ASN A 169 -11.57 12.90 15.37
CA ASN A 169 -10.69 12.97 16.53
C ASN A 169 -10.58 14.39 17.11
N SER A 170 -10.79 15.43 16.29
CA SER A 170 -10.81 16.81 16.77
C SER A 170 -12.13 17.17 17.48
N THR A 171 -13.21 16.41 17.27
CA THR A 171 -14.49 16.68 17.92
C THR A 171 -14.49 16.10 19.33
N SER A 172 -14.59 16.97 20.35
CA SER A 172 -14.66 16.53 21.75
C SER A 172 -15.97 15.78 22.03
N PHE A 173 -15.89 14.46 22.09
CA PHE A 173 -16.97 13.62 22.59
C PHE A 173 -16.97 13.61 24.13
N LYS A 174 -18.02 13.05 24.74
CA LYS A 174 -17.96 12.72 26.17
C LYS A 174 -16.80 11.72 26.38
N PRO A 175 -15.95 11.88 27.40
CA PRO A 175 -14.71 11.10 27.55
C PRO A 175 -14.93 9.58 27.61
N GLY A 176 -16.09 9.12 28.12
CA GLY A 176 -16.44 7.69 28.09
C GLY A 176 -16.85 7.15 26.72
N VAL A 177 -17.41 7.99 25.85
CA VAL A 177 -17.82 7.59 24.49
C VAL A 177 -16.63 7.57 23.53
N GLU A 178 -15.68 8.50 23.71
CA GLU A 178 -14.46 8.57 22.91
C GLU A 178 -13.60 7.31 23.06
N ALA A 179 -13.36 6.87 24.30
CA ALA A 179 -12.61 5.65 24.58
C ALA A 179 -13.27 4.41 23.96
N LEU A 180 -14.61 4.30 24.07
CA LEU A 180 -15.36 3.19 23.46
C LEU A 180 -15.26 3.23 21.93
N LEU A 181 -15.38 4.41 21.31
CA LEU A 181 -15.21 4.56 19.87
C LEU A 181 -13.82 4.15 19.40
N LEU A 182 -12.76 4.61 20.06
CA LEU A 182 -11.38 4.23 19.74
C LEU A 182 -11.16 2.72 19.86
N GLU A 183 -11.65 2.11 20.93
CA GLU A 183 -11.53 0.66 21.14
C GLU A 183 -12.34 -0.14 20.12
N PHE A 184 -13.54 0.31 19.78
CA PHE A 184 -14.39 -0.30 18.76
C PHE A 184 -13.73 -0.24 17.37
N TRP A 185 -13.25 0.93 16.94
CA TRP A 185 -12.59 1.09 15.65
C TRP A 185 -11.25 0.35 15.57
N SER A 186 -10.51 0.31 16.68
CA SER A 186 -9.28 -0.48 16.79
C SER A 186 -9.57 -1.97 16.63
N CYS A 187 -10.60 -2.49 17.30
CA CYS A 187 -11.04 -3.87 17.15
C CYS A 187 -11.47 -4.17 15.70
N LEU A 188 -12.25 -3.28 15.09
CA LEU A 188 -12.71 -3.45 13.71
C LEU A 188 -11.55 -3.43 12.71
N SER A 189 -10.59 -2.52 12.87
CA SER A 189 -9.37 -2.46 12.06
C SER A 189 -8.51 -3.70 12.24
N PHE A 190 -8.41 -4.24 13.45
CA PHE A 190 -7.68 -5.47 13.73
C PHE A 190 -8.34 -6.68 13.05
N VAL A 191 -9.67 -6.80 13.11
CA VAL A 191 -10.41 -7.85 12.40
C VAL A 191 -10.24 -7.71 10.89
N ALA A 192 -10.35 -6.49 10.35
CA ALA A 192 -10.10 -6.20 8.94
C ALA A 192 -8.69 -6.65 8.52
N PHE A 193 -7.69 -6.35 9.33
CA PHE A 193 -6.31 -6.75 9.08
C PHE A 193 -6.13 -8.27 9.08
N LEU A 194 -6.69 -8.98 10.07
CA LEU A 194 -6.64 -10.44 10.13
C LEU A 194 -7.33 -11.09 8.93
N MET A 195 -8.48 -10.56 8.52
CA MET A 195 -9.18 -11.02 7.33
C MET A 195 -8.28 -10.87 6.11
N VAL A 196 -7.75 -9.67 5.87
CA VAL A 196 -6.90 -9.40 4.71
C VAL A 196 -5.69 -10.34 4.67
N PHE A 197 -4.98 -10.49 5.78
CA PHE A 197 -3.83 -11.40 5.85
C PHE A 197 -4.20 -12.87 5.61
N THR A 198 -5.34 -13.33 6.13
CA THR A 198 -5.83 -14.71 5.92
C THR A 198 -6.20 -14.97 4.46
N PHE A 199 -6.92 -14.04 3.83
CA PHE A 199 -7.30 -14.16 2.42
C PHE A 199 -6.07 -14.16 1.50
N ILE A 200 -5.15 -13.23 1.71
CA ILE A 200 -3.87 -13.17 1.01
C ILE A 200 -3.08 -14.47 1.19
N GLY A 201 -2.95 -14.93 2.44
CA GLY A 201 -2.21 -16.14 2.79
C GLY A 201 -2.78 -17.40 2.14
N LEU A 202 -4.06 -17.40 1.75
CA LEU A 202 -4.70 -18.47 1.02
C LEU A 202 -4.61 -18.29 -0.51
N LEU A 203 -4.69 -17.06 -1.01
CA LEU A 203 -4.67 -16.74 -2.44
C LEU A 203 -3.28 -16.91 -3.08
N ILE A 204 -2.20 -16.56 -2.38
CA ILE A 204 -0.83 -16.60 -2.93
C ILE A 204 -0.31 -18.04 -3.16
N PRO A 205 -0.44 -18.99 -2.21
CA PRO A 205 0.13 -20.33 -2.36
C PRO A 205 -0.48 -21.17 -3.48
N ALA A 206 -1.73 -20.87 -3.88
CA ALA A 206 -2.47 -21.66 -4.87
C ALA A 206 -1.80 -21.70 -6.27
N HIS A 207 -0.95 -20.72 -6.60
CA HIS A 207 -0.37 -20.59 -7.95
C HIS A 207 1.17 -20.59 -8.01
N THR A 208 1.88 -20.45 -6.87
CA THR A 208 3.31 -20.06 -6.89
C THR A 208 4.27 -21.07 -6.25
N TYR A 209 3.80 -22.03 -5.45
CA TYR A 209 4.69 -22.86 -4.64
C TYR A 209 5.49 -23.93 -5.42
N LEU A 210 5.15 -24.20 -6.69
CA LEU A 210 5.79 -25.29 -7.45
C LEU A 210 7.12 -24.92 -8.14
N TYR A 211 7.57 -23.65 -8.09
CA TYR A 211 8.74 -23.19 -8.85
C TYR A 211 9.75 -22.32 -8.08
N ILE A 212 9.70 -22.30 -6.74
CA ILE A 212 10.65 -21.49 -5.94
C ILE A 212 12.04 -22.14 -5.97
N SER A 213 12.98 -21.47 -6.63
CA SER A 213 14.40 -21.84 -6.60
C SER A 213 15.17 -21.02 -5.56
N PHE A 214 16.32 -21.51 -5.09
CA PHE A 214 17.21 -20.74 -4.18
C PHE A 214 17.62 -19.37 -4.74
N SER A 215 17.60 -19.21 -6.07
CA SER A 215 17.90 -17.92 -6.71
C SER A 215 16.83 -16.86 -6.44
N ASP A 216 15.56 -17.24 -6.29
CA ASP A 216 14.46 -16.28 -6.10
C ASP A 216 14.51 -15.66 -4.70
N ILE A 217 14.88 -16.48 -3.71
CA ILE A 217 15.14 -16.03 -2.33
C ILE A 217 16.26 -14.98 -2.31
N TYR A 218 17.33 -15.23 -3.06
CA TYR A 218 18.46 -14.29 -3.16
C TYR A 218 18.03 -12.95 -3.79
N TYR A 219 17.26 -12.97 -4.88
CA TYR A 219 16.77 -11.74 -5.51
C TYR A 219 15.80 -10.97 -4.61
N SER A 220 14.87 -11.66 -3.94
CA SER A 220 13.94 -11.03 -3.00
C SER A 220 14.66 -10.33 -1.84
N LEU A 221 15.71 -10.98 -1.30
CA LEU A 221 16.51 -10.40 -0.23
C LEU A 221 17.31 -9.18 -0.71
N ASN A 222 17.88 -9.24 -1.93
CA ASN A 222 18.60 -8.12 -2.52
C ASN A 222 17.68 -6.91 -2.78
N ILE A 223 16.48 -7.14 -3.30
CA ILE A 223 15.47 -6.08 -3.49
C ILE A 223 15.12 -5.44 -2.15
N CYS A 224 14.86 -6.24 -1.10
CA CYS A 224 14.54 -5.75 0.23
C CYS A 224 15.66 -4.85 0.80
N LEU A 225 16.92 -5.32 0.74
CA LEU A 225 18.07 -4.52 1.19
C LEU A 225 18.23 -3.23 0.40
N THR A 226 18.06 -3.28 -0.92
CA THR A 226 18.18 -2.10 -1.78
C THR A 226 17.12 -1.06 -1.45
N LEU A 227 15.88 -1.49 -1.15
CA LEU A 227 14.80 -0.59 -0.76
C LEU A 227 15.10 0.15 0.54
N VAL A 228 15.65 -0.55 1.53
CA VAL A 228 16.09 0.08 2.80
C VAL A 228 17.19 1.11 2.54
N VAL A 229 18.15 0.81 1.67
CA VAL A 229 19.23 1.73 1.29
C VAL A 229 18.67 2.98 0.57
N PHE A 230 17.75 2.82 -0.37
CA PHE A 230 17.13 3.97 -1.05
C PHE A 230 16.32 4.84 -0.10
N ARG A 231 15.58 4.25 0.84
CA ARG A 231 14.87 5.00 1.88
C ARG A 231 15.85 5.82 2.72
N LEU A 232 16.94 5.20 3.17
CA LEU A 232 17.98 5.88 3.92
C LEU A 232 18.60 7.02 3.12
N LEU A 233 18.89 6.80 1.83
CA LEU A 233 19.42 7.83 0.92
C LEU A 233 18.45 9.02 0.76
N VAL A 234 17.14 8.74 0.63
CA VAL A 234 16.10 9.76 0.50
C VAL A 234 16.02 10.61 1.77
N PHE A 235 16.00 9.98 2.95
CA PHE A 235 15.99 10.70 4.22
C PHE A 235 17.27 11.49 4.46
N LEU A 236 18.42 10.94 4.03
CA LEU A 236 19.70 11.61 4.07
C LEU A 236 19.70 12.88 3.22
N LEU A 237 19.15 12.81 2.00
CA LEU A 237 19.02 13.94 1.08
C LEU A 237 18.01 15.00 1.59
N LEU A 238 16.94 14.56 2.24
CA LEU A 238 15.91 15.44 2.82
C LEU A 238 16.31 16.01 4.19
N SER A 239 17.27 15.41 4.89
CA SER A 239 17.74 15.88 6.20
C SER A 239 18.17 17.36 6.25
N PRO A 240 18.94 17.93 5.28
CA PRO A 240 19.26 19.35 5.28
C PRO A 240 18.04 20.26 5.05
N LEU A 241 17.03 19.77 4.33
CA LEU A 241 15.79 20.50 4.03
C LEU A 241 14.89 20.56 5.28
N LEU A 242 14.78 19.44 6.01
CA LEU A 242 14.01 19.35 7.24
C LEU A 242 14.60 20.17 8.38
N SER A 243 15.93 20.21 8.49
CA SER A 243 16.64 20.97 9.52
C SER A 243 16.36 22.48 9.45
N ARG A 244 15.97 23.00 8.27
CA ARG A 244 15.65 24.43 8.08
C ARG A 244 14.21 24.81 8.41
N LEU A 245 13.29 23.85 8.50
CA LEU A 245 11.84 24.12 8.58
C LEU A 245 11.18 23.58 9.87
N GLY A 246 11.89 22.80 10.70
CA GLY A 246 11.31 22.12 11.85
C GLY A 246 12.10 22.23 13.15
N HIS A 247 11.46 21.87 14.27
CA HIS A 247 12.11 21.70 15.57
C HIS A 247 13.14 20.57 15.51
N GLY A 248 14.43 20.90 15.47
CA GLY A 248 15.53 20.01 15.86
C GLY A 248 15.55 18.62 15.21
N PHE A 249 15.21 18.50 13.92
CA PHE A 249 15.27 17.22 13.23
C PHE A 249 16.73 16.72 13.16
N SER A 250 17.05 15.74 14.01
CA SER A 250 18.39 15.14 14.07
C SER A 250 18.48 13.90 13.20
N TRP A 251 19.69 13.56 12.76
CA TRP A 251 19.97 12.34 12.02
C TRP A 251 19.53 11.05 12.74
N ARG A 252 19.48 11.09 14.08
CA ARG A 252 18.96 9.98 14.89
C ARG A 252 17.47 9.74 14.64
N TRP A 253 16.71 10.82 14.45
CA TRP A 253 15.28 10.72 14.18
C TRP A 253 15.05 10.16 12.78
N ALA A 254 15.81 10.62 11.78
CA ALA A 254 15.79 10.05 10.44
C ALA A 254 16.05 8.53 10.43
N PHE A 255 17.05 8.07 11.19
CA PHE A 255 17.35 6.64 11.29
C PHE A 255 16.20 5.85 11.92
N ILE A 256 15.58 6.37 12.99
CA ILE A 256 14.40 5.76 13.61
C ILE A 256 13.25 5.70 12.62
N MET A 257 12.99 6.76 11.84
CA MET A 257 11.90 6.77 10.87
C MET A 257 12.12 5.74 9.75
N VAL A 258 13.34 5.61 9.22
CA VAL A 258 13.67 4.57 8.22
C VAL A 258 13.43 3.17 8.77
N TRP A 259 13.84 2.90 10.01
CA TRP A 259 13.70 1.57 10.63
C TRP A 259 12.28 1.26 11.10
N SER A 260 11.48 2.31 11.31
CA SER A 260 10.09 2.17 11.75
C SER A 260 9.15 1.80 10.61
N GLU A 261 9.56 1.94 9.35
CA GLU A 261 8.70 1.66 8.21
C GLU A 261 8.40 0.16 8.07
N MET A 262 7.13 -0.21 8.22
CA MET A 262 6.67 -1.56 8.00
C MET A 262 5.96 -1.66 6.65
N LYS A 263 6.30 -2.70 5.88
CA LYS A 263 5.54 -3.11 4.71
C LYS A 263 4.39 -4.00 5.17
N GLY A 264 3.18 -3.75 4.68
CA GLY A 264 2.00 -4.48 5.16
C GLY A 264 0.85 -4.48 4.17
N THR A 265 -0.36 -4.44 4.69
CA THR A 265 -1.62 -4.69 4.00
C THR A 265 -1.80 -3.88 2.71
N PRO A 266 -1.54 -2.56 2.64
CA PRO A 266 -1.69 -1.79 1.41
C PRO A 266 -0.85 -2.34 0.25
N ASN A 267 0.39 -2.77 0.52
CA ASN A 267 1.29 -3.30 -0.50
C ASN A 267 0.75 -4.61 -1.07
N ILE A 268 0.23 -5.46 -0.19
CA ILE A 268 -0.26 -6.77 -0.61
C ILE A 268 -1.56 -6.62 -1.38
N ASN A 269 -2.45 -5.72 -0.95
CA ASN A 269 -3.68 -5.41 -1.67
C ASN A 269 -3.37 -4.95 -3.10
N MET A 270 -2.42 -4.02 -3.27
CA MET A 270 -2.00 -3.55 -4.59
C MET A 270 -1.31 -4.65 -5.42
N ALA A 271 -0.47 -5.48 -4.81
CA ALA A 271 0.18 -6.59 -5.49
C ALA A 271 -0.83 -7.63 -6.00
N LEU A 272 -1.86 -7.93 -5.20
CA LEU A 272 -2.91 -8.87 -5.58
C LEU A 272 -3.83 -8.28 -6.66
N LEU A 273 -4.14 -6.98 -6.58
CA LEU A 273 -4.87 -6.26 -7.64
C LEU A 273 -4.13 -6.36 -8.98
N LEU A 274 -2.81 -6.17 -8.95
CA LEU A 274 -1.96 -6.28 -10.13
C LEU A 274 -2.02 -7.71 -10.71
N ALA A 275 -1.80 -8.73 -9.89
CA ALA A 275 -1.81 -10.13 -10.32
C ALA A 275 -3.14 -10.55 -10.96
N TYR A 276 -4.27 -10.14 -10.36
CA TYR A 276 -5.59 -10.46 -10.90
C TYR A 276 -5.92 -9.66 -12.17
N SER A 277 -5.47 -8.40 -12.25
CA SER A 277 -5.65 -7.57 -13.44
C SER A 277 -4.89 -8.12 -14.66
N GLU A 278 -3.66 -8.62 -14.46
CA GLU A 278 -2.87 -9.27 -15.52
C GLU A 278 -3.53 -10.57 -15.99
N TYR A 279 -4.12 -11.34 -15.08
CA TYR A 279 -4.91 -12.53 -15.42
C TYR A 279 -6.13 -12.19 -16.29
N SER A 280 -6.89 -11.15 -15.94
CA SER A 280 -8.02 -10.70 -16.77
C SER A 280 -7.58 -10.22 -18.17
N LEU A 281 -6.43 -9.55 -18.25
CA LEU A 281 -5.82 -9.07 -19.49
C LEU A 281 -5.29 -10.21 -20.37
N GLY A 282 -4.83 -11.30 -19.77
CA GLY A 282 -4.46 -12.54 -20.47
C GLY A 282 -5.68 -13.20 -21.12
N SER A 283 -6.77 -13.35 -20.35
CA SER A 283 -8.01 -13.97 -20.83
C SER A 283 -8.69 -13.17 -21.95
N GLU A 284 -8.71 -11.83 -21.89
CA GLU A 284 -9.27 -11.01 -22.99
C GLU A 284 -8.41 -11.05 -24.27
N ARG A 285 -7.08 -11.19 -24.15
CA ARG A 285 -6.19 -11.35 -25.31
C ARG A 285 -6.36 -12.71 -25.98
N GLU A 286 -6.47 -13.79 -25.21
CA GLU A 286 -6.78 -15.11 -25.76
C GLU A 286 -8.15 -15.13 -26.43
N LYS A 287 -9.18 -14.55 -25.81
CA LYS A 287 -10.51 -14.41 -26.44
C LYS A 287 -10.47 -13.55 -27.71
N SER A 288 -9.60 -12.55 -27.77
CA SER A 288 -9.44 -11.69 -28.96
C SER A 288 -8.62 -12.36 -30.08
N GLN A 289 -7.70 -13.28 -29.75
CA GLN A 289 -6.99 -14.10 -30.74
C GLN A 289 -7.89 -15.21 -31.29
N VAL A 290 -8.61 -15.93 -30.42
CA VAL A 290 -9.59 -16.95 -30.85
C VAL A 290 -10.68 -16.34 -31.73
N LYS A 291 -11.14 -15.12 -31.43
CA LYS A 291 -12.13 -14.42 -32.27
C LYS A 291 -11.57 -13.93 -33.61
N LYS A 292 -10.24 -13.75 -33.75
CA LYS A 292 -9.62 -13.48 -35.04
C LYS A 292 -9.49 -14.76 -35.87
N ASP A 293 -9.12 -15.87 -35.24
CA ASP A 293 -8.95 -17.15 -35.94
C ASP A 293 -10.29 -17.74 -36.45
N VAL A 294 -11.40 -17.46 -35.77
CA VAL A 294 -12.75 -17.87 -36.20
C VAL A 294 -13.32 -17.01 -37.34
N VAL A 295 -12.76 -15.82 -37.60
CA VAL A 295 -13.21 -14.93 -38.70
C VAL A 295 -12.46 -15.22 -40.01
N PHE A 296 -11.46 -16.10 -39.99
CA PHE A 296 -10.69 -16.54 -41.16
C PHE A 296 -11.06 -17.95 -41.68
N TYR A 297 -12.21 -18.51 -41.28
CA TYR A 297 -12.81 -19.70 -41.89
C TYR A 297 -14.18 -19.40 -42.50
#